data_AF-W5UU00-F1
#
_entry.id   AF-W5UU00-F1
#
_cell.length_a   1.000
_cell.length_b   1.000
_cell.length_c   1.000
_cell.angle_alpha   90.00
_cell.angle_beta   90.00
_cell.angle_gamma   90.00
#
_symmetry.space_group_name_H-M   'P 1'
#
loop_
_entity.id
_entity.type
_entity.pdbx_description
1 polymer ?
#
loop_
_entity_poly.entity_id
_entity_poly.type
_entity_poly.pdbx_seq_one_letter_code
_entity_poly.pdbx_strand_id
1 'polypeptide(L)'
;MKVTLKPLLFLLASSTIAFVSCGPNLIFDNGKNSSNASGNIFTDVINQSHNDYALRLTHKGKKMSYEQFKNKFKQFYEEKKNQNNRDFPNACDQGVLSKCLNENAINHFVILQFINDKTLEFISKTGLPIPWENPSNTYFDWILNWNDEQKTLSGRLEFGHYHSAAKHAAGDQEFSIKFDK
;
A
#
# COMPACT_ATOMS: atom_id res chain seq x y z
N MET A 1 35.82 20.51 67.82
CA MET A 1 35.29 20.45 66.44
C MET A 1 34.04 19.60 66.44
N LYS A 2 32.86 20.20 66.24
CA LYS A 2 31.59 19.49 66.00
C LYS A 2 30.90 20.17 64.82
N VAL A 3 30.65 19.37 63.79
CA VAL A 3 30.12 19.77 62.48
C VAL A 3 28.60 19.79 62.56
N THR A 4 27.99 20.89 62.12
CA THR A 4 26.55 21.10 61.99
C THR A 4 26.02 20.38 60.75
N LEU A 5 25.06 19.48 60.92
CA LEU A 5 24.33 18.85 59.82
C LEU A 5 23.13 19.72 59.40
N LYS A 6 23.04 20.07 58.12
CA LYS A 6 21.86 20.69 57.49
C LYS A 6 20.80 19.61 57.17
N PRO A 7 19.50 19.89 57.34
CA PRO A 7 18.46 19.01 56.80
C PRO A 7 18.24 19.30 55.31
N LEU A 8 18.24 18.23 54.52
CA LEU A 8 17.95 18.21 53.09
C LEU A 8 16.41 18.14 52.91
N LEU A 9 15.82 19.15 52.27
CA LEU A 9 14.42 19.15 51.84
C LEU A 9 14.27 18.17 50.65
N PHE A 10 13.53 17.08 50.86
CA PHE A 10 13.11 16.16 49.81
C PHE A 10 11.71 16.57 49.32
N LEU A 11 11.63 17.13 48.12
CA LEU A 11 10.39 17.36 47.39
C LEU A 11 10.01 16.06 46.66
N LEU A 12 8.99 15.36 47.18
CA LEU A 12 8.35 14.24 46.49
C LEU A 12 7.19 14.79 45.65
N ALA A 13 7.34 14.76 44.33
CA ALA A 13 6.30 15.07 43.37
C ALA A 13 5.43 13.83 43.08
N SER A 14 4.16 13.99 43.42
CA SER A 14 2.89 13.46 42.92
C SER A 14 2.86 12.41 41.80
N SER A 15 2.01 11.39 42.00
CA SER A 15 1.19 10.84 40.92
C SER A 15 -0.23 10.53 41.44
N THR A 16 -1.15 11.48 41.31
CA THR A 16 -2.58 11.22 41.45
C THR A 16 -3.09 10.52 40.20
N ILE A 17 -3.49 9.27 40.36
CA ILE A 17 -4.15 8.47 39.32
C ILE A 17 -5.61 8.93 39.27
N ALA A 18 -6.02 9.56 38.17
CA ALA A 18 -7.43 9.80 37.87
C ALA A 18 -7.92 8.67 36.95
N PHE A 19 -8.86 7.87 37.45
CA PHE A 19 -9.64 6.94 36.64
C PHE A 19 -10.66 7.74 35.83
N VAL A 20 -10.51 7.78 34.50
CA VAL A 20 -11.58 8.22 33.60
C VAL A 20 -12.07 7.02 32.80
N SER A 21 -13.28 6.61 33.16
CA SER A 21 -14.11 5.61 32.48
C SER A 21 -14.55 6.17 31.12
N CYS A 22 -14.13 5.53 30.02
CA CYS A 22 -14.69 5.78 28.70
C CYS A 22 -15.87 4.83 28.45
N GLY A 23 -17.07 5.26 28.86
CA GLY A 23 -18.31 4.83 28.22
C GLY A 23 -18.57 5.64 26.94
N PRO A 24 -19.37 5.15 25.97
CA PRO A 24 -19.48 5.77 24.66
C PRO A 24 -20.45 6.95 24.72
N ASN A 25 -20.00 8.13 24.29
CA ASN A 25 -20.91 9.22 23.95
C ASN A 25 -20.55 9.76 22.56
N LEU A 26 -21.38 9.36 21.59
CA LEU A 26 -21.55 10.06 20.33
C LEU A 26 -22.20 11.41 20.66
N ILE A 27 -21.46 12.51 20.48
CA ILE A 27 -22.04 13.85 20.41
C ILE A 27 -21.74 14.40 19.02
N PHE A 28 -22.76 14.32 18.16
CA PHE A 28 -22.89 15.20 17.02
C PHE A 28 -23.16 16.59 17.56
N ASP A 29 -22.32 17.58 17.22
CA ASP A 29 -22.62 18.98 17.49
C ASP A 29 -22.63 19.79 16.20
N ASN A 30 -23.83 20.28 15.88
CA ASN A 30 -24.15 21.10 14.72
C ASN A 30 -24.01 22.59 15.12
N GLY A 31 -22.90 23.22 14.70
CA GLY A 31 -22.80 24.61 14.27
C GLY A 31 -23.06 25.77 15.25
N LYS A 32 -22.07 26.69 15.37
CA LYS A 32 -22.21 28.14 15.04
C LYS A 32 -20.92 28.95 15.28
N ASN A 33 -20.36 29.41 14.16
CA ASN A 33 -19.73 30.71 13.85
C ASN A 33 -18.62 31.39 14.72
N SER A 34 -17.51 31.67 14.01
CA SER A 34 -16.62 32.85 14.06
C SER A 34 -15.53 32.95 15.13
N SER A 35 -14.27 32.70 14.75
CA SER A 35 -13.28 33.75 14.39
C SER A 35 -11.88 33.13 14.22
N ASN A 36 -11.12 33.65 13.26
CA ASN A 36 -9.89 33.08 12.71
C ASN A 36 -8.73 32.99 13.72
N ALA A 37 -8.02 31.85 13.74
CA ALA A 37 -6.57 31.80 13.98
C ALA A 37 -5.98 30.53 13.35
N SER A 38 -5.53 30.69 12.10
CA SER A 38 -4.33 30.09 11.51
C SER A 38 -3.88 28.73 12.04
N GLY A 39 -4.52 27.69 11.53
CA GLY A 39 -3.93 26.37 11.43
C GLY A 39 -4.41 25.80 10.09
N ASN A 40 -3.70 26.11 9.01
CA ASN A 40 -3.84 25.35 7.76
C ASN A 40 -3.39 23.93 8.08
N ILE A 41 -4.31 23.12 8.58
CA ILE A 41 -4.17 21.67 8.52
C ILE A 41 -4.28 21.39 7.02
N PHE A 42 -3.11 21.29 6.37
CA PHE A 42 -2.99 20.66 5.08
C PHE A 42 -3.40 19.21 5.27
N THR A 43 -4.70 18.94 5.23
CA THR A 43 -5.20 17.62 4.94
C THR A 43 -5.05 17.50 3.44
N ASP A 44 -4.03 16.78 2.97
CA ASP A 44 -4.01 16.30 1.60
C ASP A 44 -5.29 15.48 1.42
N VAL A 45 -6.31 16.09 0.85
CA VAL A 45 -7.48 15.37 0.36
C VAL A 45 -7.00 14.70 -0.91
N ILE A 46 -6.36 13.53 -0.76
CA ILE A 46 -6.03 12.67 -1.89
C ILE A 46 -7.37 12.15 -2.39
N ASN A 47 -7.88 12.78 -3.44
CA ASN A 47 -9.03 12.28 -4.16
C ASN A 47 -8.55 11.02 -4.92
N GLN A 48 -8.63 9.85 -4.28
CA GLN A 48 -8.23 8.58 -4.86
C GLN A 48 -9.18 8.29 -6.04
N SER A 49 -8.73 8.60 -7.25
CA SER A 49 -9.49 8.39 -8.48
C SER A 49 -9.45 6.90 -8.84
N HIS A 50 -10.57 6.21 -8.64
CA HIS A 50 -10.81 4.93 -9.27
C HIS A 50 -11.22 5.22 -10.72
N ASN A 51 -10.43 4.78 -11.72
CA ASN A 51 -10.63 4.83 -13.19
C ASN A 51 -9.59 5.61 -14.01
N ASP A 52 -8.48 6.02 -13.42
CA ASP A 52 -7.37 6.66 -14.14
C ASP A 52 -6.63 5.72 -15.09
N TYR A 53 -6.65 4.42 -14.80
CA TYR A 53 -5.93 3.42 -15.57
C TYR A 53 -6.83 2.26 -15.99
N ALA A 54 -6.40 1.53 -17.01
CA ALA A 54 -6.97 0.26 -17.44
C ALA A 54 -5.88 -0.79 -17.57
N LEU A 55 -6.22 -2.02 -17.21
CA LEU A 55 -5.42 -3.21 -17.47
C LEU A 55 -6.28 -4.15 -18.30
N ARG A 56 -5.81 -4.53 -19.48
CA ARG A 56 -6.54 -5.43 -20.39
C ARG A 56 -5.62 -6.44 -21.04
N LEU A 57 -6.19 -7.54 -21.50
CA LEU A 57 -5.51 -8.44 -22.43
C LEU A 57 -5.28 -7.70 -23.75
N THR A 58 -4.09 -7.82 -24.31
CA THR A 58 -3.85 -7.20 -25.61
C THR A 58 -4.52 -7.99 -26.74
N HIS A 59 -5.03 -7.28 -27.75
CA HIS A 59 -5.47 -7.88 -29.00
C HIS A 59 -4.32 -8.18 -29.97
N LYS A 60 -3.14 -7.62 -29.73
CA LYS A 60 -1.94 -7.77 -30.60
C LYS A 60 -0.95 -8.82 -30.08
N GLY A 61 -1.15 -9.35 -28.88
CA GLY A 61 -0.28 -10.35 -28.26
C GLY A 61 -0.73 -11.79 -28.52
N LYS A 62 -0.07 -12.74 -27.85
CA LYS A 62 -0.50 -14.15 -27.86
C LYS A 62 -1.86 -14.27 -27.17
N LYS A 63 -2.89 -14.66 -27.92
CA LYS A 63 -4.17 -15.08 -27.33
C LYS A 63 -3.88 -16.19 -26.33
N MET A 64 -4.32 -15.99 -25.09
CA MET A 64 -4.04 -16.88 -23.97
C MET A 64 -5.35 -17.22 -23.27
N SER A 65 -5.59 -18.51 -23.04
CA SER A 65 -6.73 -18.95 -22.24
C SER A 65 -6.53 -18.60 -20.77
N TYR A 66 -7.61 -18.59 -19.99
CA TYR A 66 -7.54 -18.37 -18.54
C TYR A 66 -6.54 -19.31 -17.85
N GLU A 67 -6.58 -20.61 -18.15
CA GLU A 67 -5.69 -21.60 -17.52
C GLU A 67 -4.24 -21.39 -17.94
N GLN A 68 -3.98 -21.04 -19.21
CA GLN A 68 -2.62 -20.71 -19.66
C GLN A 68 -2.09 -19.47 -18.93
N PHE A 69 -2.93 -18.45 -18.77
CA PHE A 69 -2.57 -17.22 -18.06
C PHE A 69 -2.31 -17.50 -16.58
N LYS A 70 -3.21 -18.22 -15.90
CA LYS A 70 -3.10 -18.56 -14.49
C LYS A 70 -1.86 -19.42 -14.21
N ASN A 71 -1.58 -20.41 -15.06
CA ASN A 71 -0.39 -21.25 -14.92
C ASN A 71 0.91 -20.46 -15.13
N LYS A 72 0.94 -19.60 -16.16
CA LYS A 72 2.11 -18.74 -16.42
C LYS A 72 2.31 -17.70 -15.31
N PHE A 73 1.22 -17.16 -14.76
CA PHE A 73 1.26 -16.28 -13.60
C PHE A 73 1.91 -16.99 -12.41
N LYS A 74 1.43 -18.19 -12.07
CA LYS A 74 1.98 -18.99 -10.97
C LYS A 74 3.46 -19.29 -11.18
N GLN A 75 3.87 -19.61 -12.41
CA GLN A 75 5.27 -19.81 -12.74
C GLN A 75 6.11 -18.55 -12.46
N PHE A 76 5.72 -17.39 -12.99
CA PHE A 76 6.44 -16.13 -12.76
C PHE A 76 6.46 -15.71 -11.29
N TYR A 77 5.36 -15.97 -10.57
CA TYR A 77 5.28 -15.72 -9.14
C TYR A 77 6.32 -16.52 -8.36
N GLU A 78 6.38 -17.83 -8.59
CA GLU A 78 7.36 -18.70 -7.93
C GLU A 78 8.79 -18.38 -8.34
N GLU A 79 9.04 -18.07 -9.62
CA GLU A 79 10.36 -17.62 -10.09
C GLU A 79 10.80 -16.36 -9.35
N LYS A 80 9.93 -15.35 -9.22
CA LYS A 80 10.27 -14.10 -8.54
C LYS A 80 10.45 -14.29 -7.03
N LYS A 81 9.60 -15.11 -6.40
CA LYS A 81 9.72 -15.47 -4.98
C LYS A 81 11.04 -16.17 -4.69
N ASN A 82 11.40 -17.17 -5.51
CA ASN A 82 12.66 -17.90 -5.40
C ASN A 82 13.87 -16.99 -5.65
N GLN A 83 13.78 -16.10 -6.63
CA GLN A 83 14.81 -15.08 -6.86
C GLN A 83 14.98 -14.18 -5.62
N ASN A 84 13.90 -13.67 -5.04
CA ASN A 84 13.98 -12.81 -3.87
C ASN A 84 14.66 -13.51 -2.69
N ASN A 85 14.30 -14.78 -2.45
CA ASN A 85 14.91 -15.59 -1.39
C ASN A 85 16.38 -15.90 -1.64
N ARG A 86 16.78 -16.10 -2.90
CA ARG A 86 18.19 -16.35 -3.27
C ARG A 86 19.04 -15.09 -3.15
N ASP A 87 18.55 -13.98 -3.68
CA ASP A 87 19.28 -12.71 -3.73
C ASP A 87 19.34 -12.05 -2.34
N PHE A 88 18.33 -12.30 -1.49
CA PHE A 88 18.24 -11.81 -0.12
C PHE A 88 17.84 -12.92 0.88
N PRO A 89 18.73 -13.89 1.15
CA PRO A 89 18.45 -14.96 2.11
C PRO A 89 18.12 -14.39 3.49
N ASN A 90 17.08 -14.91 4.13
CA ASN A 90 16.63 -14.51 5.48
C ASN A 90 16.25 -13.02 5.63
N ALA A 91 16.10 -12.24 4.54
CA ALA A 91 15.80 -10.80 4.66
C ALA A 91 14.44 -10.54 5.32
N CYS A 92 13.47 -11.43 5.11
CA CYS A 92 12.19 -11.38 5.81
C CYS A 92 12.35 -11.68 7.31
N ASP A 93 13.15 -12.69 7.67
CA ASP A 93 13.37 -13.11 9.06
C ASP A 93 14.21 -12.09 9.85
N GLN A 94 15.11 -11.39 9.17
CA GLN A 94 15.98 -10.35 9.74
C GLN A 94 15.31 -8.97 9.78
N GLY A 95 14.04 -8.85 9.40
CA GLY A 95 13.30 -7.59 9.43
C GLY A 95 13.82 -6.54 8.42
N VAL A 96 14.55 -6.96 7.38
CA VAL A 96 15.02 -6.07 6.31
C VAL A 96 13.89 -5.91 5.29
N LEU A 97 12.81 -5.25 5.73
CA LEU A 97 11.55 -5.12 5.00
C LEU A 97 11.70 -4.48 3.61
N SER A 98 12.73 -3.65 3.40
CA SER A 98 13.05 -3.07 2.10
C SER A 98 13.50 -4.09 1.05
N LYS A 99 13.94 -5.29 1.48
CA LYS A 99 14.41 -6.39 0.61
C LYS A 99 13.51 -7.63 0.69
N CYS A 100 12.59 -7.68 1.65
CA CYS A 100 11.56 -8.71 1.72
C CYS A 100 10.34 -8.27 0.90
N LEU A 101 10.22 -8.78 -0.32
CA LEU A 101 9.02 -8.54 -1.12
C LEU A 101 7.84 -9.32 -0.52
N ASN A 102 6.78 -8.61 -0.16
CA ASN A 102 5.50 -9.24 0.19
C ASN A 102 4.78 -9.73 -1.08
N GLU A 103 3.68 -10.47 -0.89
CA GLU A 103 2.92 -11.05 -2.01
C GLU A 103 2.44 -10.00 -3.02
N ASN A 104 1.95 -8.85 -2.54
CA ASN A 104 1.46 -7.76 -3.39
C ASN A 104 2.56 -7.12 -4.24
N ALA A 105 3.76 -7.00 -3.67
CA ALA A 105 4.94 -6.51 -4.37
C ALA A 105 5.45 -7.54 -5.39
N ILE A 106 5.38 -8.84 -5.08
CA ILE A 106 5.69 -9.89 -6.06
C ILE A 106 4.69 -9.84 -7.23
N ASN A 107 3.39 -9.71 -6.93
CA ASN A 107 2.35 -9.56 -7.96
C ASN A 107 2.64 -8.40 -8.91
N HIS A 108 3.15 -7.26 -8.40
CA HIS A 108 3.57 -6.15 -9.25
C HIS A 108 4.59 -6.58 -10.31
N PHE A 109 5.65 -7.28 -9.91
CA PHE A 109 6.67 -7.76 -10.84
C PHE A 109 6.10 -8.75 -11.87
N VAL A 110 5.19 -9.62 -11.45
CA VAL A 110 4.53 -10.57 -12.37
C VAL A 110 3.67 -9.82 -13.39
N ILE A 111 2.89 -8.82 -12.97
CA ILE A 111 2.09 -7.98 -13.88
C ILE A 111 3.01 -7.23 -14.86
N LEU A 112 4.13 -6.66 -14.39
CA LEU A 112 5.11 -6.02 -15.27
C LEU A 112 5.71 -6.99 -16.30
N GLN A 113 5.96 -8.25 -15.94
CA GLN A 113 6.41 -9.25 -16.92
C GLN A 113 5.37 -9.48 -18.01
N PHE A 114 4.10 -9.58 -17.65
CA PHE A 114 3.01 -9.70 -18.63
C PHE A 114 2.82 -8.44 -19.48
N ILE A 115 3.14 -7.24 -18.97
CA ILE A 115 3.13 -6.01 -19.76
C ILE A 115 4.32 -5.98 -20.73
N ASN A 116 5.51 -6.40 -20.26
CA ASN A 116 6.73 -6.44 -21.06
C ASN A 116 6.66 -7.47 -22.19
N ASP A 117 6.09 -8.65 -21.91
CA ASP A 117 5.90 -9.70 -22.91
C ASP A 117 4.68 -9.47 -23.84
N LYS A 118 4.00 -8.32 -23.66
CA LYS A 118 2.82 -7.92 -24.43
C LYS A 118 1.69 -8.94 -24.31
N THR A 119 1.44 -9.52 -23.15
CA THR A 119 0.19 -10.27 -22.86
C THR A 119 -0.86 -9.33 -22.25
N LEU A 120 -0.42 -8.44 -21.37
CA LEU A 120 -1.23 -7.38 -20.80
C LEU A 120 -0.84 -6.03 -21.40
N GLU A 121 -1.82 -5.14 -21.43
CA GLU A 121 -1.65 -3.72 -21.76
C GLU A 121 -2.15 -2.90 -20.58
N PHE A 122 -1.30 -2.04 -20.06
CA PHE A 122 -1.65 -1.05 -19.05
C PHE A 122 -1.75 0.32 -19.71
N ILE A 123 -2.88 0.99 -19.53
CA ILE A 123 -3.25 2.20 -20.27
C ILE A 123 -3.64 3.27 -19.26
N SER A 124 -3.05 4.45 -19.41
CA SER A 124 -3.54 5.66 -18.75
C SER A 124 -4.70 6.23 -19.54
N LYS A 125 -5.88 6.34 -18.91
CA LYS A 125 -7.07 6.94 -19.54
C LYS A 125 -7.00 8.47 -19.54
N THR A 126 -6.27 9.07 -18.59
CA THR A 126 -6.30 10.51 -18.29
C THR A 126 -4.95 11.20 -18.52
N GLY A 127 -4.15 10.79 -19.52
CA GLY A 127 -2.86 11.46 -19.80
C GLY A 127 -1.86 11.44 -18.62
N LEU A 128 -2.20 10.73 -17.55
CA LEU A 128 -1.38 10.54 -16.37
C LEU A 128 -0.19 9.65 -16.73
N PRO A 129 0.99 9.89 -16.15
CA PRO A 129 2.14 9.02 -16.36
C PRO A 129 1.84 7.63 -15.79
N ILE A 130 2.50 6.62 -16.34
CA ILE A 130 2.41 5.27 -15.80
C ILE A 130 2.98 5.28 -14.36
N PRO A 131 2.29 4.69 -13.36
CA PRO A 131 2.68 4.85 -11.96
C PRO A 131 4.14 4.49 -11.65
N TRP A 132 4.67 3.43 -12.25
CA TRP A 132 6.05 2.97 -12.05
C TRP A 132 7.11 3.71 -12.87
N GLU A 133 6.71 4.65 -13.72
CA GLU A 133 7.63 5.58 -14.40
C GLU A 133 7.87 6.84 -13.56
N ASN A 134 7.02 7.13 -12.57
CA ASN A 134 7.22 8.23 -11.64
C ASN A 134 8.18 7.81 -10.51
N PRO A 135 9.40 8.39 -10.40
CA PRO A 135 10.38 8.01 -9.39
C PRO A 135 9.97 8.37 -7.97
N SER A 136 8.99 9.25 -7.78
CA SER A 136 8.44 9.55 -6.46
C SER A 136 7.61 8.38 -5.91
N ASN A 137 7.10 7.49 -6.75
CA ASN A 137 6.39 6.30 -6.29
C ASN A 137 7.42 5.22 -5.92
N THR A 138 7.45 4.85 -4.64
CA THR A 138 8.38 3.87 -4.08
C THR A 138 7.72 2.55 -3.71
N TYR A 139 6.40 2.42 -3.86
CA TYR A 139 5.70 1.16 -3.67
C TYR A 139 4.56 0.97 -4.67
N PHE A 140 4.29 -0.31 -4.97
CA PHE A 140 3.25 -0.77 -5.89
C PHE A 140 2.70 -2.10 -5.36
N ASP A 141 1.50 -2.06 -4.79
CA ASP A 141 0.86 -3.22 -4.20
C ASP A 141 -0.28 -3.68 -5.09
N TRP A 142 -0.14 -4.88 -5.67
CA TRP A 142 -1.19 -5.53 -6.44
C TRP A 142 -1.90 -6.61 -5.62
N ILE A 143 -3.12 -6.32 -5.19
CA ILE A 143 -4.01 -7.27 -4.52
C ILE A 143 -4.83 -7.96 -5.60
N LEU A 144 -4.71 -9.28 -5.75
CA LEU A 144 -5.31 -10.03 -6.85
C LEU A 144 -6.31 -11.07 -6.33
N ASN A 145 -7.38 -11.31 -7.09
CA ASN A 145 -8.38 -12.32 -6.82
C ASN A 145 -8.74 -13.10 -8.09
N TRP A 146 -8.69 -14.42 -8.00
CA TRP A 146 -8.98 -15.33 -9.11
C TRP A 146 -10.36 -15.94 -8.96
N ASN A 147 -11.19 -15.85 -10.00
CA ASN A 147 -12.48 -16.53 -10.05
C ASN A 147 -12.46 -17.58 -11.17
N ASP A 148 -12.27 -18.84 -10.77
CA ASP A 148 -12.14 -19.98 -11.67
C ASP A 148 -13.44 -20.35 -12.40
N GLU A 149 -14.60 -20.03 -11.81
CA GLU A 149 -15.91 -20.30 -12.41
C GLU A 149 -16.19 -19.31 -13.54
N GLN A 150 -15.98 -18.02 -13.27
CA GLN A 150 -16.22 -16.95 -14.23
C GLN A 150 -15.04 -16.73 -15.18
N LYS A 151 -13.91 -17.42 -14.96
CA LYS A 151 -12.66 -17.25 -15.70
C LYS A 151 -12.21 -15.78 -15.73
N THR A 152 -12.18 -15.17 -14.55
CA THR A 152 -11.82 -13.76 -14.36
C THR A 152 -10.67 -13.61 -13.37
N LEU A 153 -9.84 -12.60 -13.61
CA LEU A 153 -8.87 -12.07 -12.65
C LEU A 153 -9.30 -10.65 -12.30
N SER A 154 -9.61 -10.39 -11.05
CA SER A 154 -9.81 -9.03 -10.54
C SER A 154 -8.67 -8.63 -9.64
N GLY A 155 -8.50 -7.32 -9.42
CA GLY A 155 -7.52 -6.84 -8.48
C GLY A 155 -7.55 -5.35 -8.26
N ARG A 156 -6.71 -4.91 -7.34
CA ARG A 156 -6.50 -3.52 -6.98
C ARG A 156 -5.01 -3.21 -6.99
N LEU A 157 -4.62 -2.13 -7.66
CA LEU A 157 -3.29 -1.53 -7.59
C LEU A 157 -3.37 -0.31 -6.68
N GLU A 158 -2.67 -0.36 -5.57
CA GLU A 158 -2.37 0.82 -4.76
C GLU A 158 -0.89 1.19 -4.96
N PHE A 159 -0.61 2.46 -5.19
CA PHE A 159 0.75 2.94 -5.37
C PHE A 159 0.97 4.30 -4.72
N GLY A 160 2.22 4.58 -4.39
CA GLY A 160 2.60 5.83 -3.75
C GLY A 160 3.99 5.73 -3.18
N HIS A 161 4.23 6.40 -2.06
CA HIS A 161 5.55 6.47 -1.44
C HIS A 161 5.54 6.13 0.04
N TYR A 162 6.73 5.79 0.56
CA TYR A 162 6.93 5.68 2.00
C TYR A 162 7.42 7.02 2.58
N HIS A 163 6.87 7.41 3.73
CA HIS A 163 7.41 8.47 4.58
C HIS A 163 7.68 7.87 5.95
N SER A 164 8.96 7.70 6.31
CA SER A 164 9.38 7.10 7.58
C SER A 164 8.68 5.76 7.90
N ALA A 165 8.66 4.85 6.93
CA ALA A 165 7.97 3.55 6.94
C ALA A 165 6.44 3.57 6.87
N ALA A 166 5.77 4.72 7.01
CA ALA A 166 4.35 4.85 6.74
C ALA A 166 4.08 4.88 5.22
N LYS A 167 3.08 4.13 4.75
CA LYS A 167 2.62 4.19 3.35
C LYS A 167 1.73 5.40 3.13
N HIS A 168 2.06 6.19 2.11
CA HIS A 168 1.24 7.28 1.60
C HIS A 168 0.79 6.93 0.17
N ALA A 169 -0.48 6.56 0.03
CA ALA A 169 -1.08 6.23 -1.25
C ALA A 169 -1.24 7.48 -2.11
N ALA A 170 -0.64 7.50 -3.28
CA ALA A 170 -0.80 8.54 -4.30
C ALA A 170 -1.92 8.19 -5.30
N GLY A 171 -2.24 6.90 -5.44
CA GLY A 171 -3.34 6.46 -6.29
C GLY A 171 -3.80 5.04 -5.95
N ASP A 172 -5.04 4.75 -6.33
CA ASP A 172 -5.67 3.46 -6.17
C ASP A 172 -6.51 3.15 -7.41
N GLN A 173 -6.40 1.93 -7.95
CA GLN A 173 -7.09 1.53 -9.16
C GLN A 173 -7.56 0.08 -9.09
N GLU A 174 -8.83 -0.14 -9.38
CA GLU A 174 -9.39 -1.48 -9.53
C GLU A 174 -9.38 -1.96 -10.99
N PHE A 175 -9.21 -3.26 -11.20
CA PHE A 175 -9.21 -3.89 -12.51
C PHE A 175 -10.01 -5.18 -12.49
N SER A 176 -10.54 -5.53 -13.67
CA SER A 176 -11.11 -6.84 -13.94
C SER A 176 -10.75 -7.25 -15.37
N ILE A 177 -10.14 -8.42 -15.49
CA ILE A 177 -9.85 -9.07 -16.75
C ILE A 177 -10.75 -10.28 -16.86
N LYS A 178 -11.59 -10.27 -17.88
CA LYS A 178 -12.40 -11.43 -18.27
C LYS A 178 -11.73 -12.12 -19.45
N PHE A 179 -11.52 -13.42 -19.32
CA PHE A 179 -10.98 -14.24 -20.40
C PHE A 179 -12.16 -14.80 -21.19
N ASP A 180 -12.12 -14.63 -22.50
CA ASP A 180 -13.09 -15.26 -23.38
C ASP A 180 -12.96 -16.79 -23.28
N LYS A 181 -14.09 -17.49 -23.45
CA LYS A 181 -14.14 -18.96 -23.45
C LYS A 181 -13.45 -19.56 -24.66
#